data_AF-A0A2V5MWA5-F1
#
_entry.id   AF-A0A2V5MWA5-F1
#
_cell.length_a   1.000
_cell.length_b   1.000
_cell.length_c   1.000
_cell.angle_alpha   90.00
_cell.angle_beta   90.00
_cell.angle_gamma   90.00
#
_symmetry.space_group_name_H-M   'P 1'
#
loop_
_entity.id
_entity.type
_entity.pdbx_description
1 polymer ?
#
loop_
_entity_poly.entity_id
_entity_poly.type
_entity_poly.pdbx_seq_one_letter_code
_entity_poly.pdbx_strand_id
1 'polypeptide(L)'
;MENWSFEPAHDFGLSAEQRRQSLRREVGLESAISCLLWRLITRFYLAVAHRLEIRGRENLPKRSPFVLVANHASHLDAIILGGILPLRFVGAVFPIAAGDTFFTKRSSSIFATACMNALPIWRKNCGAHSLQDL
;
A
#
# COMPACT_ATOMS: atom_id res chain seq x y z
N MET A 1 26.53 8.75 -24.80
CA MET A 1 26.43 8.06 -23.50
C MET A 1 25.71 9.01 -22.59
N GLU A 2 24.52 8.66 -22.10
CA GLU A 2 23.84 9.47 -21.09
C GLU A 2 24.67 9.49 -19.81
N ASN A 3 24.82 10.66 -19.19
CA ASN A 3 25.55 10.79 -17.93
C ASN A 3 24.74 10.10 -16.83
N TRP A 4 25.25 8.98 -16.33
CA TRP A 4 24.65 8.29 -15.19
C TRP A 4 24.80 9.17 -13.94
N SER A 5 23.67 9.49 -13.30
CA SER A 5 23.61 10.22 -12.03
C SER A 5 23.07 9.28 -10.95
N PHE A 6 23.71 9.27 -9.79
CA PHE A 6 23.24 8.50 -8.65
C PHE A 6 22.06 9.21 -8.00
N GLU A 7 20.88 8.57 -7.99
CA GLU A 7 19.70 9.02 -7.25
C GLU A 7 19.46 8.06 -6.09
N PRO A 8 19.68 8.50 -4.82
CA PRO A 8 19.34 7.67 -3.66
C PRO A 8 17.83 7.48 -3.55
N ALA A 9 17.39 6.50 -2.76
CA ALA A 9 15.98 6.30 -2.47
C ALA A 9 15.32 7.59 -1.98
N HIS A 10 14.10 7.87 -2.41
CA HIS A 10 13.40 9.13 -2.12
C HIS A 10 13.09 9.33 -0.63
N ASP A 11 13.18 8.26 0.17
CA ASP A 11 13.01 8.28 1.62
C ASP A 11 14.33 8.14 2.40
N PHE A 12 15.47 8.26 1.71
CA PHE A 12 16.80 8.21 2.33
C PHE A 12 17.02 9.37 3.30
N GLY A 13 17.57 9.08 4.48
CA GLY A 13 17.83 10.07 5.53
C GLY A 13 16.62 10.47 6.38
N LEU A 14 15.41 9.98 6.05
CA LEU A 14 14.23 10.20 6.89
C LEU A 14 14.28 9.32 8.14
N SER A 15 13.84 9.87 9.27
CA SER A 15 13.57 9.05 10.47
C SER A 15 12.47 8.03 10.19
N ALA A 16 12.40 6.95 10.98
CA ALA A 16 11.38 5.91 10.80
C ALA A 16 9.95 6.48 10.85
N GLU A 17 9.71 7.54 11.60
CA GLU A 17 8.40 8.20 11.67
C GLU A 17 8.08 9.03 10.42
N GLN A 18 9.03 9.86 9.98
CA GLN A 18 8.89 10.64 8.76
C GLN A 18 8.71 9.72 7.53
N ARG A 19 9.46 8.62 7.47
CA ARG A 19 9.33 7.61 6.42
C ARG A 19 7.94 6.98 6.38
N ARG A 20 7.31 6.73 7.54
CA ARG A 20 5.93 6.21 7.58
C ARG A 20 4.91 7.21 7.04
N GLN A 21 5.15 8.50 7.24
CA GLN A 21 4.24 9.57 6.80
C GLN A 21 4.54 10.06 5.37
N SER A 22 5.66 9.63 4.76
CA SER A 22 6.07 10.04 3.42
C SER A 22 5.19 9.41 2.33
N LEU A 23 4.80 10.24 1.36
CA LEU A 23 4.16 9.81 0.11
C LEU A 23 5.15 9.14 -0.85
N ARG A 24 6.43 9.51 -0.76
CA ARG A 24 7.52 8.97 -1.59
C ARG A 24 8.25 7.81 -0.91
N ARG A 25 7.55 7.06 -0.06
CA ARG A 25 8.12 5.92 0.65
C ARG A 25 8.45 4.82 -0.34
N GLU A 26 9.69 4.37 -0.33
CA GLU A 26 10.12 3.23 -1.11
C GLU A 26 10.03 1.94 -0.29
N VAL A 27 9.65 0.86 -0.96
CA VAL A 27 9.50 -0.44 -0.32
C VAL A 27 10.87 -1.08 -0.16
N GLY A 28 11.38 -1.06 1.07
CA GLY A 28 12.57 -1.83 1.43
C GLY A 28 12.30 -3.33 1.58
N LEU A 29 13.36 -4.12 1.72
CA LEU A 29 13.27 -5.58 1.89
C LEU A 29 12.37 -5.99 3.07
N GLU A 30 12.50 -5.34 4.22
CA GLU A 30 11.70 -5.67 5.40
C GLU A 30 10.20 -5.41 5.20
N SER A 31 9.86 -4.30 4.56
CA SER A 31 8.47 -3.97 4.22
C SER A 31 7.90 -4.96 3.19
N ALA A 32 8.70 -5.36 2.19
CA ALA A 32 8.30 -6.36 1.22
C ALA A 32 8.03 -7.73 1.88
N ILE A 33 8.90 -8.18 2.79
CA ILE A 33 8.71 -9.42 3.55
C ILE A 33 7.46 -9.32 4.42
N SER A 34 7.28 -8.20 5.14
CA SER A 34 6.13 -7.98 6.01
C SER A 34 4.81 -8.01 5.23
N CYS A 35 4.77 -7.34 4.08
CA CYS A 35 3.62 -7.34 3.17
C CYS A 35 3.35 -8.72 2.57
N LEU A 36 4.39 -9.49 2.25
CA LEU A 36 4.27 -10.85 1.74
C LEU A 36 3.60 -11.75 2.79
N LEU A 37 4.15 -11.78 4.01
CA LEU A 37 3.63 -12.58 5.11
C LEU A 37 2.19 -12.19 5.44
N TRP A 38 1.91 -10.89 5.54
CA TRP A 38 0.56 -10.38 5.80
C TRP A 38 -0.44 -10.83 4.74
N ARG A 39 -0.08 -10.77 3.45
CA ARG A 39 -0.95 -11.21 2.36
C ARG A 39 -1.19 -12.71 2.39
N LEU A 40 -0.18 -13.52 2.71
CA LEU A 40 -0.35 -14.97 2.85
C LEU A 40 -1.32 -15.32 3.98
N ILE A 41 -1.13 -14.71 5.15
CA ILE A 41 -2.02 -14.88 6.32
C ILE A 41 -3.45 -14.44 5.96
N THR A 42 -3.58 -13.27 5.36
CA THR A 42 -4.88 -12.70 4.95
C THR A 42 -5.60 -13.61 3.94
N ARG A 43 -4.89 -14.07 2.91
CA ARG A 43 -5.47 -14.97 1.90
C ARG A 43 -5.94 -16.27 2.52
N PHE A 44 -5.14 -16.85 3.42
CA PHE A 44 -5.52 -18.06 4.14
C PHE A 44 -6.77 -17.82 5.00
N TYR A 45 -6.78 -16.75 5.80
CA TYR A 45 -7.93 -16.38 6.61
C TYR A 45 -9.20 -16.18 5.78
N LEU A 46 -9.13 -15.42 4.68
CA LEU A 46 -10.29 -15.16 3.81
C LEU A 46 -10.79 -16.43 3.11
N ALA A 47 -9.90 -17.35 2.76
CA ALA A 47 -10.28 -18.63 2.17
C ALA A 47 -10.99 -19.54 3.19
N VAL A 48 -10.51 -19.60 4.44
CA VAL A 48 -11.05 -20.49 5.48
C VAL A 48 -12.30 -19.92 6.13
N ALA A 49 -12.26 -18.67 6.59
CA ALA A 49 -13.33 -18.07 7.38
C ALA A 49 -14.47 -17.52 6.51
N HIS A 50 -14.14 -16.95 5.33
CA HIS A 50 -15.10 -16.24 4.48
C HIS A 50 -15.40 -16.94 3.16
N ARG A 51 -14.68 -18.03 2.83
CA ARG A 51 -14.82 -18.77 1.57
C ARG A 51 -14.78 -17.85 0.35
N LEU A 52 -13.85 -16.89 0.35
CA LEU A 52 -13.76 -15.84 -0.65
C LEU A 52 -13.74 -16.41 -2.08
N GLU A 53 -14.73 -16.02 -2.88
CA GLU A 53 -14.81 -16.31 -4.31
C GLU A 53 -14.40 -15.07 -5.12
N ILE A 54 -13.54 -15.25 -6.13
CA ILE A 54 -13.10 -14.17 -7.03
C ILE A 54 -13.51 -14.54 -8.44
N ARG A 55 -14.37 -13.73 -9.05
CA ARG A 55 -14.76 -13.86 -10.46
C ARG A 55 -13.99 -12.84 -11.30
N GLY A 56 -13.54 -13.24 -12.49
CA GLY A 56 -12.83 -12.33 -13.39
C GLY A 56 -11.39 -12.01 -12.97
N ARG A 57 -10.68 -12.95 -12.31
CA ARG A 57 -9.29 -12.74 -11.87
C ARG A 57 -8.35 -12.46 -13.04
N GLU A 58 -8.65 -13.01 -14.20
CA GLU A 58 -8.00 -12.82 -15.48
C GLU A 58 -8.03 -11.37 -15.99
N ASN A 59 -8.97 -10.55 -15.50
CA ASN A 59 -9.05 -9.12 -15.83
C ASN A 59 -7.96 -8.30 -15.12
N LEU A 60 -7.25 -8.87 -14.13
CA LEU A 60 -6.16 -8.16 -13.47
C LEU A 60 -4.98 -7.96 -14.43
N PRO A 61 -4.46 -6.73 -14.57
CA PRO A 61 -3.31 -6.45 -15.41
C PRO A 61 -2.10 -7.33 -15.07
N LYS A 62 -1.35 -7.73 -16.11
CA LYS A 62 -0.14 -8.55 -15.92
C LYS A 62 1.05 -7.73 -15.42
N ARG A 63 1.04 -6.42 -15.62
CA ARG A 63 2.14 -5.48 -15.31
C ARG A 63 1.57 -4.22 -14.65
N SER A 64 2.37 -3.57 -13.83
CA SER A 64 2.14 -2.21 -13.31
C SER A 64 2.49 -1.15 -14.38
N PRO A 65 2.06 0.12 -14.23
CA PRO A 65 1.13 0.63 -13.21
C PRO A 65 -0.34 0.43 -13.59
N PHE A 66 -1.20 0.28 -12.59
CA PHE A 66 -2.65 0.36 -12.75
C PHE A 66 -3.28 0.82 -11.42
N VAL A 67 -4.50 1.36 -11.51
CA VAL A 67 -5.29 1.74 -10.34
C VAL A 67 -6.40 0.71 -10.15
N LEU A 68 -6.48 0.11 -8.96
CA LEU A 68 -7.56 -0.79 -8.59
C LEU A 68 -8.60 -0.03 -7.79
N VAL A 69 -9.84 -0.01 -8.27
CA VAL A 69 -10.96 0.71 -7.65
C VAL A 69 -12.04 -0.30 -7.26
N ALA A 70 -12.63 -0.12 -6.09
CA ALA A 70 -13.77 -0.88 -5.63
C ALA A 70 -14.79 0.06 -4.98
N ASN A 71 -16.04 -0.35 -4.92
CA ASN A 71 -17.01 0.27 -4.03
C ASN A 71 -16.58 0.06 -2.56
N HIS A 72 -16.89 1.01 -1.69
CA HIS A 72 -16.61 0.86 -0.26
C HIS A 72 -17.84 0.29 0.45
N ALA A 73 -17.78 -0.98 0.81
CA ALA A 73 -18.83 -1.68 1.54
C ALA A 73 -18.42 -1.95 3.01
N SER A 74 -17.12 -2.10 3.29
CA SER A 74 -16.64 -2.47 4.62
C SER A 74 -15.17 -2.13 4.86
N HIS A 75 -14.74 -2.16 6.13
CA HIS A 75 -13.31 -2.09 6.45
C HIS A 75 -12.49 -3.27 5.89
N LEU A 76 -13.14 -4.39 5.57
CA LEU A 76 -12.50 -5.58 5.02
C LEU A 76 -12.08 -5.38 3.56
N ASP A 77 -12.61 -4.35 2.87
CA ASP A 77 -12.35 -4.12 1.44
C ASP A 77 -10.87 -3.96 1.14
N ALA A 78 -10.16 -3.13 1.93
CA ALA A 78 -8.72 -2.92 1.74
C ALA A 78 -7.93 -4.23 1.92
N ILE A 79 -8.31 -5.04 2.91
CA ILE A 79 -7.70 -6.34 3.22
C ILE A 79 -7.95 -7.32 2.07
N ILE A 80 -9.18 -7.39 1.55
CA ILE A 80 -9.54 -8.23 0.40
C ILE A 80 -8.76 -7.80 -0.84
N LEU A 81 -8.77 -6.51 -1.20
CA LEU A 81 -8.07 -5.99 -2.37
C LEU A 81 -6.55 -6.27 -2.30
N GLY A 82 -5.95 -6.12 -1.12
CA GLY A 82 -4.56 -6.52 -0.89
C GLY A 82 -4.34 -8.02 -1.03
N GLY A 83 -5.27 -8.85 -0.55
CA GLY A 83 -5.20 -10.30 -0.60
C GLY A 83 -5.42 -10.90 -1.99
N ILE A 84 -6.31 -10.33 -2.83
CA ILE A 84 -6.62 -10.88 -4.16
C ILE A 84 -5.48 -10.69 -5.16
N LEU A 85 -4.67 -9.64 -4.99
CA LEU A 85 -3.60 -9.32 -5.93
C LEU A 85 -2.52 -10.42 -5.98
N PRO A 86 -2.02 -10.78 -7.18
CA PRO A 86 -0.88 -11.68 -7.32
C PRO A 86 0.34 -11.25 -6.48
N LEU A 87 1.07 -12.23 -5.92
CA LEU A 87 2.20 -11.97 -5.02
C LEU A 87 3.34 -11.16 -5.67
N ARG A 88 3.45 -11.18 -7.00
CA ARG A 88 4.39 -10.32 -7.74
C ARG A 88 4.18 -8.82 -7.50
N PHE A 89 3.01 -8.41 -7.01
CA PHE A 89 2.69 -7.02 -6.72
C PHE A 89 2.90 -6.62 -5.25
N VAL A 90 3.41 -7.52 -4.38
CA VAL A 90 3.54 -7.26 -2.93
C VAL A 90 4.21 -5.92 -2.62
N GLY A 91 5.33 -5.60 -3.28
CA GLY A 91 6.06 -4.34 -3.09
C GLY A 91 5.63 -3.18 -4.00
N ALA A 92 4.60 -3.37 -4.83
CA ALA A 92 4.15 -2.39 -5.83
C ALA A 92 2.69 -1.97 -5.60
N VAL A 93 2.15 -2.22 -4.41
CA VAL A 93 0.77 -1.90 -4.05
C VAL A 93 0.77 -0.92 -2.90
N PHE A 94 0.07 0.19 -3.11
CA PHE A 94 0.05 1.33 -2.21
C PHE A 94 -1.40 1.73 -1.95
N PRO A 95 -2.09 1.09 -0.99
CA PRO A 95 -3.43 1.50 -0.62
C PRO A 95 -3.41 2.93 -0.10
N ILE A 96 -4.33 3.75 -0.57
CA ILE A 96 -4.49 5.11 -0.08
C ILE A 96 -5.33 5.06 1.20
N ALA A 97 -4.79 5.60 2.29
CA ALA A 97 -5.46 5.62 3.59
C ALA A 97 -5.54 7.04 4.14
N ALA A 98 -6.64 7.36 4.82
CA ALA A 98 -6.82 8.65 5.47
C ALA A 98 -5.76 8.85 6.57
N GLY A 99 -4.83 9.77 6.35
CA GLY A 99 -3.72 10.06 7.28
C GLY A 99 -4.24 10.50 8.65
N ASP A 100 -5.30 11.31 8.66
CA ASP A 100 -5.93 11.85 9.86
C ASP A 100 -6.67 10.79 10.69
N THR A 101 -6.89 9.59 10.15
CA THR A 101 -7.51 8.47 10.89
C THR A 101 -6.48 7.38 11.21
N PHE A 102 -5.72 6.93 10.22
CA PHE A 102 -4.86 5.75 10.35
C PHE A 102 -3.42 6.05 10.76
N PHE A 103 -2.94 7.29 10.57
CA PHE A 103 -1.54 7.66 10.80
C PHE A 103 -1.34 8.53 12.05
N THR A 104 -2.39 8.76 12.85
CA THR A 104 -2.31 9.50 14.11
C THR A 104 -1.76 8.66 15.27
N LYS A 105 -2.11 7.37 15.32
CA LYS A 105 -1.62 6.44 16.35
C LYS A 105 -0.45 5.63 15.82
N ARG A 106 0.61 5.50 16.62
CA ARG A 106 1.83 4.75 16.25
C ARG A 106 1.55 3.30 15.82
N SER A 107 0.68 2.59 16.54
CA SER A 107 0.32 1.20 16.22
C SER A 107 -0.41 1.09 14.88
N SER A 108 -1.42 1.93 14.65
CA SER A 108 -2.17 1.97 13.40
C SER A 108 -1.29 2.37 12.22
N SER A 109 -0.40 3.34 12.39
CA SER A 109 0.56 3.76 11.37
C SER A 109 1.52 2.62 11.01
N ILE A 110 2.05 1.91 12.01
CA ILE A 110 2.92 0.75 11.77
C ILE A 110 2.15 -0.33 11.01
N PHE A 111 0.92 -0.65 11.40
CA PHE A 111 0.11 -1.64 10.68
C PHE A 111 -0.16 -1.21 9.23
N ALA A 112 -0.60 0.04 9.03
CA ALA A 112 -0.89 0.58 7.71
C ALA A 112 0.35 0.54 6.80
N THR A 113 1.54 0.84 7.33
CA THR A 113 2.78 0.85 6.55
C THR A 113 3.41 -0.53 6.36
N ALA A 114 3.53 -1.33 7.42
CA ALA A 114 4.25 -2.60 7.38
C ALA A 114 3.42 -3.75 6.76
N CYS A 115 2.11 -3.79 7.02
CA CYS A 115 1.25 -4.86 6.54
C CYS A 115 0.59 -4.51 5.20
N MET A 116 0.11 -3.28 5.07
CA MET A 116 -0.66 -2.85 3.90
C MET A 116 0.15 -2.04 2.88
N ASN A 117 1.34 -1.57 3.26
CA ASN A 117 2.13 -0.60 2.50
C ASN A 117 1.30 0.64 2.10
N ALA A 118 0.43 1.10 2.99
CA ALA A 118 -0.48 2.21 2.73
C ALA A 118 0.25 3.55 2.71
N LEU A 119 -0.23 4.45 1.85
CA LEU A 119 0.21 5.85 1.76
C LEU A 119 -0.83 6.76 2.43
N PRO A 120 -0.40 7.68 3.31
CA PRO A 120 -1.30 8.60 3.99
C PRO A 120 -1.73 9.74 3.09
N ILE A 121 -3.04 9.93 2.90
CA ILE A 121 -3.59 11.18 2.34
C ILE A 121 -4.21 12.01 3.45
N TRP A 122 -3.71 13.24 3.60
CA TRP A 122 -4.13 14.18 4.64
C TRP A 122 -5.30 15.04 4.18
N ARG A 123 -6.51 14.61 4.50
CA ARG A 123 -7.76 15.20 3.99
C ARG A 123 -7.99 16.66 4.37
N LYS A 124 -7.39 17.15 5.46
CA LYS A 124 -7.66 18.49 6.00
C LYS A 124 -7.16 19.66 5.13
N ASN A 125 -6.44 19.42 4.04
CA ASN A 125 -6.02 20.46 3.07
C ASN A 125 -5.91 19.90 1.62
N CYS A 126 -6.77 18.94 1.22
CA CYS A 126 -6.71 18.33 -0.11
C CYS A 126 -7.36 19.21 -1.20
N GLY A 127 -6.68 20.29 -1.61
CA GLY A 127 -6.99 21.01 -2.86
C GLY A 127 -6.26 20.39 -4.07
N ALA A 128 -6.58 20.80 -5.31
CA ALA A 128 -5.91 20.29 -6.53
C ALA A 128 -4.37 20.41 -6.49
N HIS A 129 -3.84 21.40 -5.76
CA HIS A 129 -2.41 21.55 -5.45
C HIS A 129 -1.80 20.32 -4.77
N SER A 130 -2.51 19.66 -3.86
CA SER A 130 -1.99 18.50 -3.12
C SER A 130 -1.78 17.24 -3.99
N LEU A 131 -2.30 17.24 -5.22
CA LEU A 131 -2.00 16.19 -6.21
C LEU A 131 -0.63 16.39 -6.89
N GLN A 132 -0.02 17.57 -6.79
CA GLN A 132 1.33 17.84 -7.33
C GLN A 132 2.43 17.20 -6.45
N ASP A 133 2.09 16.88 -5.20
CA ASP A 133 2.98 16.26 -4.23
C ASP A 133 2.96 14.71 -4.27
N LEU A 134 2.03 14.11 -5.04
CA LEU A 134 1.94 12.66 -5.31
C LEU A 134 2.93 12.22 -6.39
#